data_AF-A0AAW8F376-F1
#
_entry.id   AF-A0AAW8F376-F1
#
_cell.length_a   1.000
_cell.length_b   1.000
_cell.length_c   1.000
_cell.angle_alpha   90.00
_cell.angle_beta   90.00
_cell.angle_gamma   90.00
#
_symmetry.space_group_name_H-M   'P 1'
#
loop_
_entity.id
_entity.type
_entity.pdbx_description
1 polymer ?
#
loop_
_entity_poly.entity_id
_entity_poly.type
_entity_poly.pdbx_seq_one_letter_code
_entity_poly.pdbx_strand_id
1 'polypeptide(L)'
;MAFGFRVGVPGMSVRISTRGVRTSVGPRAARISMGSGGTRISSGVGPFSASSSLGTGRRRTSTTRSRAVAPSAAQLERARRQAERAQQEAERDAAIAQLEELRRQTTSVHLQSFPPARPPVVPGPQQLSLAWALGEAQTHHLAGLGVFARAERAAAKRRAEEDAPAYLAAEEARLHAVHSELTAEAGQWWQALVANDEETVCEAVNYAFSDNTAAGCAVGVDGDVLSVVMRQQDIDSLPDQMPGVTPSGRLTLKTLSKRDRTLWWLTSMGSNIVATLKEAFAVTPGITAIDLAVLTRLPNTQRLGFVAYGRWTRQAIEAGPWRETTDALRFLDIGQDVACSVTTTASGNLSSSIKPLDTSRLPGLQSLLDHAQDDAGPGEGTLADLDGDLRANVPAAHSAPLPDRYRIRPFAEWKNQTACPTPRPASAAPPHSPALPGRAPTTALTPGQNLTLPEEAWQGLLIAFSFVGADADLTLFLTGTNGQVSCDEDFIFYNQPSAAQGAARLLGKQPDGPHTVERAALHLAALPAHIQRVTVAINMDVDTGLSCGALTHASLYMDCVTGAAWTFQPPADPDVRAMAIAEFYRHTTNGQQIWKLRAIGQGWADGLDGLARAHGVNVT
;
A
#
# COMPACT_ATOMS: atom_id res chain seq x y z
N MET A 1 8.01 -28.45 3.46
CA MET A 1 7.18 -27.23 3.55
C MET A 1 8.10 -26.07 3.84
N ALA A 2 8.09 -25.02 3.02
CA ALA A 2 9.01 -23.88 3.14
C ALA A 2 8.19 -22.59 3.13
N PHE A 3 8.30 -21.81 4.21
CA PHE A 3 7.75 -20.47 4.36
C PHE A 3 8.84 -19.44 4.05
N GLY A 4 8.50 -18.35 3.39
CA GLY A 4 9.41 -17.21 3.15
C GLY A 4 8.66 -15.90 3.38
N PHE A 5 9.35 -14.92 3.97
CA PHE A 5 8.86 -13.56 4.15
C PHE A 5 9.90 -12.54 3.63
N ARG A 6 9.42 -11.38 3.16
CA ARG A 6 10.24 -10.23 2.71
C ARG A 6 10.75 -9.46 3.93
N VAL A 7 11.99 -8.96 3.86
CA VAL A 7 12.52 -7.92 4.76
C VAL A 7 12.90 -6.72 3.90
N GLY A 8 12.48 -5.53 4.33
CA GLY A 8 12.40 -4.30 3.53
C GLY A 8 13.74 -3.67 3.18
N VAL A 9 14.26 -4.00 2.00
CA VAL A 9 15.15 -3.16 1.18
C VAL A 9 14.78 -3.42 -0.29
N PRO A 10 14.64 -2.41 -1.16
CA PRO A 10 14.36 -2.63 -2.58
C PRO A 10 15.46 -3.51 -3.20
N GLY A 11 15.09 -4.70 -3.69
CA GLY A 11 16.00 -5.61 -4.42
C GLY A 11 16.61 -6.79 -3.64
N MET A 12 16.24 -7.04 -2.37
CA MET A 12 16.73 -8.20 -1.60
C MET A 12 15.65 -9.26 -1.36
N SER A 13 16.01 -10.54 -1.49
CA SER A 13 15.20 -11.65 -0.96
C SER A 13 16.05 -12.56 -0.06
N VAL A 14 15.49 -12.94 1.08
CA VAL A 14 16.11 -13.86 2.05
C VAL A 14 15.24 -15.09 2.18
N ARG A 15 15.82 -16.28 1.94
CA ARG A 15 15.13 -17.55 2.16
C ARG A 15 15.82 -18.30 3.29
N ILE A 16 15.03 -18.70 4.30
CA ILE A 16 15.48 -19.48 5.43
C ILE A 16 14.93 -20.90 5.29
N SER A 17 15.78 -21.90 5.45
CA SER A 17 15.38 -23.30 5.57
C SER A 17 16.18 -23.96 6.70
N THR A 18 15.82 -25.18 7.10
CA THR A 18 16.54 -25.97 8.11
C THR A 18 18.00 -26.31 7.75
N ARG A 19 18.49 -25.82 6.59
CA ARG A 19 19.89 -25.92 6.14
C ARG A 19 20.61 -24.55 6.00
N GLY A 20 20.06 -23.46 6.57
CA GLY A 20 20.71 -22.14 6.67
C GLY A 20 20.09 -21.02 5.80
N VAL A 21 20.59 -19.80 6.02
CA VAL A 21 20.13 -18.50 5.45
C VAL A 21 20.88 -18.17 4.15
N ARG A 22 20.20 -17.68 3.11
CA ARG A 22 20.84 -17.14 1.88
C ARG A 22 20.24 -15.79 1.46
N THR A 23 21.10 -14.87 1.00
CA THR A 23 20.78 -13.54 0.43
C THR A 23 21.20 -13.47 -1.04
N SER A 24 20.51 -12.70 -1.89
CA SER A 24 20.90 -12.47 -3.30
C SER A 24 20.47 -11.08 -3.82
N VAL A 25 21.29 -10.47 -4.70
CA VAL A 25 21.05 -9.18 -5.40
C VAL A 25 21.40 -9.31 -6.90
N GLY A 26 20.55 -8.81 -7.83
CA GLY A 26 20.88 -8.51 -9.25
C GLY A 26 20.56 -9.58 -10.34
N PRO A 27 20.38 -9.18 -11.63
CA PRO A 27 19.80 -10.02 -12.68
C PRO A 27 20.78 -11.01 -13.34
N ARG A 28 20.20 -12.10 -13.86
CA ARG A 28 20.77 -13.32 -14.46
C ARG A 28 22.13 -13.19 -15.21
N ALA A 29 23.23 -13.52 -14.53
CA ALA A 29 24.34 -14.33 -15.05
C ALA A 29 25.34 -14.63 -13.91
N ALA A 30 25.85 -15.87 -13.88
CA ALA A 30 26.85 -16.40 -12.94
C ALA A 30 26.36 -16.85 -11.55
N ARG A 31 26.34 -18.17 -11.35
CA ARG A 31 26.15 -18.85 -10.07
C ARG A 31 27.52 -19.17 -9.47
N ILE A 32 27.74 -18.87 -8.19
CA ILE A 32 28.74 -19.56 -7.37
C ILE A 32 28.14 -19.88 -6.00
N SER A 33 28.25 -21.16 -5.64
CA SER A 33 27.78 -21.76 -4.40
C SER A 33 28.87 -21.75 -3.33
N MET A 34 28.54 -21.38 -2.10
CA MET A 34 29.32 -21.76 -0.92
C MET A 34 28.48 -22.63 0.02
N GLY A 35 28.99 -23.82 0.29
CA GLY A 35 28.52 -24.74 1.32
C GLY A 35 29.73 -25.19 2.15
N SER A 36 29.47 -25.67 3.35
CA SER A 36 30.45 -26.06 4.37
C SER A 36 31.44 -27.12 3.84
N GLY A 37 32.62 -26.70 3.41
CA GLY A 37 33.69 -27.61 3.01
C GLY A 37 34.77 -26.99 2.12
N GLY A 38 35.61 -26.13 2.70
CA GLY A 38 36.95 -25.80 2.17
C GLY A 38 37.03 -24.88 0.94
N THR A 39 38.00 -23.97 0.98
CA THR A 39 38.30 -22.95 -0.03
C THR A 39 38.80 -23.55 -1.35
N ARG A 40 38.25 -23.12 -2.49
CA ARG A 40 38.88 -23.33 -3.82
C ARG A 40 38.70 -22.06 -4.67
N ILE A 41 39.80 -21.51 -5.18
CA ILE A 41 39.85 -20.37 -6.10
C ILE A 41 39.96 -20.93 -7.53
N SER A 42 39.10 -20.49 -8.44
CA SER A 42 39.38 -20.58 -9.88
C SER A 42 38.98 -19.28 -10.58
N SER A 43 39.97 -18.63 -11.19
CA SER A 43 39.79 -17.61 -12.22
C SER A 43 39.66 -18.32 -13.57
N GLY A 44 38.71 -17.90 -14.42
CA GLY A 44 38.62 -18.39 -15.80
C GLY A 44 37.33 -18.01 -16.53
N VAL A 45 37.50 -17.29 -17.64
CA VAL A 45 36.47 -16.83 -18.59
C VAL A 45 36.18 -17.93 -19.63
N GLY A 46 34.91 -18.23 -19.92
CA GLY A 46 34.50 -19.00 -21.10
C GLY A 46 34.48 -20.54 -20.98
N PRO A 47 34.04 -21.27 -22.04
CA PRO A 47 33.43 -22.60 -21.95
C PRO A 47 34.41 -23.80 -21.91
N PHE A 48 35.68 -23.60 -21.58
CA PHE A 48 36.66 -24.70 -21.46
C PHE A 48 37.17 -24.81 -20.02
N SER A 49 36.76 -25.86 -19.30
CA SER A 49 37.33 -26.22 -18.01
C SER A 49 38.30 -27.39 -18.18
N ALA A 50 39.58 -27.16 -17.91
CA ALA A 50 40.56 -28.22 -17.74
C ALA A 50 40.62 -28.61 -16.25
N SER A 51 40.22 -29.84 -15.92
CA SER A 51 40.44 -30.43 -14.59
C SER A 51 41.68 -31.31 -14.65
N SER A 52 42.68 -31.06 -13.79
CA SER A 52 43.69 -32.07 -13.47
C SER A 52 43.33 -32.74 -12.15
N SER A 53 42.89 -33.99 -12.23
CA SER A 53 42.98 -34.92 -11.12
C SER A 53 44.45 -35.20 -10.84
N LEU A 54 44.88 -35.12 -9.59
CA LEU A 54 46.14 -35.72 -9.12
C LEU A 54 46.08 -37.23 -9.38
N GLY A 55 46.53 -37.64 -10.55
CA GLY A 55 46.72 -39.03 -10.91
C GLY A 55 48.01 -39.55 -10.30
N THR A 56 47.90 -40.51 -9.39
CA THR A 56 48.94 -41.52 -9.18
C THR A 56 49.02 -42.38 -10.44
N GLY A 57 50.03 -42.16 -11.27
CA GLY A 57 50.25 -42.90 -12.51
C GLY A 57 51.70 -42.76 -12.99
N ARG A 58 52.45 -43.84 -12.83
CA ARG A 58 53.91 -43.94 -12.96
C ARG A 58 54.37 -43.85 -14.43
N ARG A 59 55.09 -42.79 -14.82
CA ARG A 59 56.04 -42.83 -15.96
C ARG A 59 57.30 -42.04 -15.62
N ARG A 60 58.45 -42.72 -15.76
CA ARG A 60 59.82 -42.22 -15.53
C ARG A 60 60.21 -41.25 -16.65
N THR A 61 60.46 -40.00 -16.31
CA THR A 61 61.38 -39.10 -17.01
C THR A 61 62.05 -38.17 -15.97
N SER A 62 63.30 -37.81 -16.23
CA SER A 62 64.30 -37.29 -15.30
C SER A 62 63.83 -36.21 -14.33
N THR A 63 63.89 -36.52 -13.04
CA THR A 63 63.64 -35.61 -11.93
C THR A 63 64.87 -34.74 -11.63
N THR A 64 64.89 -33.50 -12.09
CA THR A 64 65.50 -32.42 -11.30
C THR A 64 64.47 -32.06 -10.23
N ARG A 65 64.52 -32.76 -9.08
CA ARG A 65 63.74 -32.42 -7.90
C ARG A 65 64.25 -31.07 -7.37
N SER A 66 63.65 -29.96 -7.80
CA SER A 66 63.67 -28.76 -6.96
C SER A 66 62.92 -29.14 -5.68
N ARG A 67 63.64 -29.25 -4.55
CA ARG A 67 62.98 -29.31 -3.24
C ARG A 67 62.21 -28.00 -3.12
N ALA A 68 60.89 -28.05 -3.22
CA ALA A 68 60.04 -26.97 -2.73
C ALA A 68 60.31 -26.86 -1.23
N VAL A 69 61.21 -25.95 -0.85
CA VAL A 69 61.49 -25.64 0.55
C VAL A 69 60.20 -25.06 1.13
N ALA A 70 59.64 -25.73 2.13
CA ALA A 70 58.48 -25.21 2.85
C ALA A 70 58.85 -23.81 3.39
N PRO A 71 57.96 -22.81 3.25
CA PRO A 71 58.27 -21.46 3.67
C PRO A 71 58.63 -21.44 5.17
N SER A 72 59.68 -20.70 5.52
CA SER A 72 60.07 -20.54 6.91
C SER A 72 58.98 -19.81 7.70
N ALA A 73 58.96 -19.98 9.02
CA ALA A 73 58.00 -19.28 9.90
C ALA A 73 58.01 -17.75 9.65
N ALA A 74 59.19 -17.16 9.43
CA ALA A 74 59.35 -15.74 9.11
C ALA A 74 58.82 -15.34 7.71
N GLN A 75 58.81 -16.26 6.74
CA GLN A 75 58.17 -16.02 5.43
C GLN A 75 56.65 -16.08 5.55
N LEU A 76 56.11 -17.02 6.32
CA LEU A 76 54.68 -17.12 6.60
C LEU A 76 54.15 -15.89 7.36
N GLU A 77 54.91 -15.39 8.34
CA GLU A 77 54.49 -14.22 9.11
C GLU A 77 54.53 -12.92 8.31
N ARG A 78 55.52 -12.73 7.42
CA ARG A 78 55.53 -11.62 6.46
C ARG A 78 54.35 -11.68 5.49
N ALA A 79 54.05 -12.88 4.97
CA ALA A 79 52.89 -13.08 4.10
C ALA A 79 51.57 -12.76 4.82
N ARG A 80 51.42 -13.14 6.11
CA ARG A 80 50.26 -12.77 6.94
C ARG A 80 50.12 -11.27 7.10
N ARG A 81 51.18 -10.57 7.53
CA ARG A 81 51.14 -9.09 7.67
C ARG A 81 50.86 -8.38 6.35
N GLN A 82 51.36 -8.91 5.23
CA GLN A 82 51.06 -8.37 3.90
C GLN A 82 49.59 -8.60 3.52
N ALA A 83 49.04 -9.78 3.80
CA ALA A 83 47.62 -10.08 3.58
C ALA A 83 46.71 -9.21 4.45
N GLU A 84 47.05 -9.01 5.74
CA GLU A 84 46.32 -8.12 6.65
C GLU A 84 46.31 -6.67 6.16
N ARG A 85 47.46 -6.15 5.73
CA ARG A 85 47.55 -4.80 5.14
C ARG A 85 46.71 -4.68 3.86
N ALA A 86 46.77 -5.68 2.99
CA ALA A 86 45.98 -5.70 1.76
C ALA A 86 44.47 -5.75 2.06
N GLN A 87 44.07 -6.49 3.10
CA GLN A 87 42.68 -6.54 3.54
C GLN A 87 42.21 -5.20 4.10
N GLN A 88 42.99 -4.57 4.98
CA GLN A 88 42.69 -3.24 5.52
C GLN A 88 42.58 -2.19 4.40
N GLU A 89 43.45 -2.29 3.39
CA GLU A 89 43.43 -1.40 2.24
C GLU A 89 42.17 -1.60 1.39
N ALA A 90 41.79 -2.86 1.13
CA ALA A 90 40.55 -3.19 0.42
C ALA A 90 39.29 -2.75 1.19
N GLU A 91 39.27 -2.92 2.52
CA GLU A 91 38.17 -2.46 3.38
C GLU A 91 38.03 -0.93 3.35
N ARG A 92 39.15 -0.19 3.43
CA ARG A 92 39.16 1.27 3.29
C ARG A 92 38.63 1.71 1.92
N ASP A 93 39.13 1.11 0.85
CA ASP A 93 38.74 1.48 -0.50
C ASP A 93 37.26 1.18 -0.75
N ALA A 94 36.74 0.08 -0.19
CA ALA A 94 35.31 -0.23 -0.20
C ALA A 94 34.48 0.81 0.58
N ALA A 95 34.93 1.25 1.76
CA ALA A 95 34.25 2.29 2.54
C ALA A 95 34.23 3.64 1.80
N ILE A 96 35.31 4.01 1.13
CA ILE A 96 35.38 5.22 0.28
C ILE A 96 34.36 5.13 -0.85
N ALA A 97 34.34 4.01 -1.58
CA ALA A 97 33.39 3.79 -2.66
C ALA A 97 31.93 3.85 -2.16
N GLN A 98 31.63 3.29 -0.99
CA GLN A 98 30.29 3.37 -0.37
C GLN A 98 29.89 4.80 -0.03
N LEU A 99 30.79 5.62 0.51
CA LEU A 99 30.50 7.02 0.82
C LEU A 99 30.32 7.87 -0.44
N GLU A 100 31.10 7.62 -1.50
CA GLU A 100 30.91 8.28 -2.79
C GLU A 100 29.56 7.92 -3.42
N GLU A 101 29.19 6.63 -3.33
CA GLU A 101 27.90 6.13 -3.78
C GLU A 101 26.76 6.81 -3.02
N LEU A 102 26.80 6.79 -1.70
CA LEU A 102 25.77 7.38 -0.84
C LEU A 102 25.61 8.88 -1.12
N ARG A 103 26.72 9.61 -1.24
CA ARG A 103 26.70 11.03 -1.58
C ARG A 103 26.04 11.25 -2.92
N ARG A 104 26.44 10.49 -3.95
CA ARG A 104 25.84 10.60 -5.28
C ARG A 104 24.33 10.36 -5.23
N GLN A 105 23.91 9.24 -4.62
CA GLN A 105 22.50 8.85 -4.53
C GLN A 105 21.63 9.92 -3.84
N THR A 106 22.11 10.46 -2.72
CA THR A 106 21.36 11.48 -1.95
C THR A 106 21.33 12.85 -2.62
N THR A 107 22.34 13.19 -3.43
CA THR A 107 22.42 14.50 -4.10
C THR A 107 21.96 14.50 -5.56
N SER A 108 21.54 13.37 -6.12
CA SER A 108 21.21 13.25 -7.55
C SER A 108 19.77 12.82 -7.84
N VAL A 109 18.90 12.74 -6.83
CA VAL A 109 17.49 12.35 -6.99
C VAL A 109 16.76 13.24 -8.00
N HIS A 110 17.02 14.55 -8.00
CA HIS A 110 16.45 15.50 -8.96
C HIS A 110 16.82 15.24 -10.43
N LEU A 111 17.84 14.43 -10.72
CA LEU A 111 18.20 14.05 -12.10
C LEU A 111 17.29 12.97 -12.67
N GLN A 112 16.46 12.32 -11.84
CA GLN A 112 15.43 11.39 -12.29
C GLN A 112 14.44 12.09 -13.21
N SER A 113 13.96 11.38 -14.23
CA SER A 113 12.92 11.86 -15.12
C SER A 113 11.59 11.26 -14.73
N PHE A 114 10.55 12.10 -14.69
CA PHE A 114 9.19 11.70 -14.37
C PHE A 114 8.33 11.92 -15.62
N PRO A 115 7.82 10.85 -16.26
CA PRO A 115 7.03 11.00 -17.47
C PRO A 115 5.70 11.70 -17.14
N PRO A 116 5.28 12.68 -17.95
CA PRO A 116 3.98 13.32 -17.75
C PRO A 116 2.84 12.31 -17.81
N ALA A 117 1.87 12.48 -16.93
CA ALA A 117 0.66 11.69 -16.86
C ALA A 117 -0.08 11.76 -18.20
N ARG A 118 -0.70 10.64 -18.56
CA ARG A 118 -1.47 10.51 -19.79
C ARG A 118 -2.86 9.96 -19.45
N PRO A 119 -3.86 10.26 -20.28
CA PRO A 119 -5.17 9.66 -20.11
C PRO A 119 -5.05 8.13 -20.01
N PRO A 120 -5.69 7.53 -18.99
CA PRO A 120 -5.66 6.08 -18.81
C PRO A 120 -6.28 5.39 -20.03
N VAL A 121 -5.63 4.34 -20.51
CA VAL A 121 -6.12 3.52 -21.62
C VAL A 121 -6.59 2.18 -21.05
N VAL A 122 -7.90 1.96 -21.08
CA VAL A 122 -8.48 0.68 -20.68
C VAL A 122 -8.22 -0.34 -21.80
N PRO A 123 -7.57 -1.48 -21.53
CA PRO A 123 -7.38 -2.51 -22.54
C PRO A 123 -8.73 -3.11 -22.96
N GLY A 124 -8.88 -3.37 -24.26
CA GLY A 124 -10.09 -4.00 -24.80
C GLY A 124 -10.31 -5.41 -24.23
N PRO A 125 -11.56 -5.89 -24.19
CA PRO A 125 -11.86 -7.23 -23.74
C PRO A 125 -11.27 -8.28 -24.68
N GLN A 126 -11.07 -9.50 -24.16
CA GLN A 126 -10.63 -10.63 -24.97
C GLN A 126 -11.63 -10.91 -26.09
N GLN A 127 -11.13 -11.11 -27.31
CA GLN A 127 -11.95 -11.55 -28.44
C GLN A 127 -12.27 -13.04 -28.29
N LEU A 128 -13.56 -13.37 -28.21
CA LEU A 128 -14.06 -14.73 -28.14
C LEU A 128 -14.29 -15.26 -29.56
N SER A 129 -14.27 -16.58 -29.72
CA SER A 129 -14.50 -17.22 -31.02
C SER A 129 -15.68 -18.17 -30.96
N LEU A 130 -16.34 -18.38 -32.10
CA LEU A 130 -17.42 -19.35 -32.20
C LEU A 130 -16.95 -20.77 -31.87
N ALA A 131 -15.71 -21.12 -32.22
CA ALA A 131 -15.12 -22.42 -31.89
C ALA A 131 -14.98 -22.61 -30.36
N TRP A 132 -14.60 -21.56 -29.64
CA TRP A 132 -14.54 -21.57 -28.18
C TRP A 132 -15.94 -21.72 -27.56
N ALA A 133 -16.90 -20.90 -28.01
CA ALA A 133 -18.28 -20.95 -27.52
C ALA A 133 -18.93 -22.33 -27.76
N LEU A 134 -18.64 -22.94 -28.91
CA LEU A 134 -19.08 -24.29 -29.24
C LEU A 134 -18.48 -25.34 -28.30
N GLY A 135 -17.19 -25.21 -27.94
CA GLY A 135 -16.52 -26.09 -26.99
C GLY A 135 -17.17 -26.05 -25.60
N GLU A 136 -17.48 -24.85 -25.10
CA GLU A 136 -18.19 -24.65 -23.83
C GLU A 136 -19.60 -25.24 -23.85
N ALA A 137 -20.37 -24.94 -24.90
CA ALA A 137 -21.73 -25.45 -25.08
C ALA A 137 -21.76 -26.99 -25.19
N GLN A 138 -20.81 -27.58 -25.94
CA GLN A 138 -20.69 -29.04 -26.05
C GLN A 138 -20.32 -29.67 -24.72
N THR A 139 -19.40 -29.08 -23.97
CA THR A 139 -19.00 -29.57 -22.64
C THR A 139 -20.20 -29.62 -21.70
N HIS A 140 -21.03 -28.57 -21.70
CA HIS A 140 -22.26 -28.53 -20.91
C HIS A 140 -23.30 -29.57 -21.37
N HIS A 141 -23.66 -29.60 -22.65
CA HIS A 141 -24.72 -30.49 -23.17
C HIS A 141 -24.33 -31.98 -23.17
N LEU A 142 -23.02 -32.30 -23.21
CA LEU A 142 -22.52 -33.67 -23.13
C LEU A 142 -22.28 -34.14 -21.69
N ALA A 143 -22.39 -33.26 -20.69
CA ALA A 143 -22.20 -33.61 -19.29
C ALA A 143 -23.21 -34.69 -18.87
N GLY A 144 -22.71 -35.76 -18.23
CA GLY A 144 -23.53 -36.87 -17.75
C GLY A 144 -23.94 -37.91 -18.82
N LEU A 145 -23.65 -37.70 -20.10
CA LEU A 145 -23.97 -38.67 -21.17
C LEU A 145 -22.88 -39.74 -21.32
N GLY A 146 -23.26 -41.02 -21.20
CA GLY A 146 -22.37 -42.15 -21.41
C GLY A 146 -21.80 -42.21 -22.84
N VAL A 147 -20.57 -42.72 -22.99
CA VAL A 147 -19.84 -42.75 -24.28
C VAL A 147 -20.58 -43.56 -25.36
N PHE A 148 -21.42 -44.53 -24.95
CA PHE A 148 -22.19 -45.38 -25.85
C PHE A 148 -23.57 -44.82 -26.25
N ALA A 149 -24.02 -43.71 -25.66
CA ALA A 149 -25.31 -43.07 -25.95
C ALA A 149 -25.27 -42.24 -27.25
N ARG A 150 -25.02 -42.89 -28.39
CA ARG A 150 -24.72 -42.22 -29.68
C ARG A 150 -25.81 -41.25 -30.15
N ALA A 151 -27.08 -41.62 -30.04
CA ALA A 151 -28.20 -40.80 -30.47
C ALA A 151 -28.38 -39.55 -29.59
N GLU A 152 -28.31 -39.71 -28.27
CA GLU A 152 -28.41 -38.62 -27.29
C GLU A 152 -27.23 -37.65 -27.40
N ARG A 153 -26.01 -38.16 -27.61
CA ARG A 153 -24.82 -37.34 -27.85
C ARG A 153 -24.90 -36.56 -29.15
N ALA A 154 -25.46 -37.14 -30.22
CA ALA A 154 -25.69 -36.43 -31.47
C ALA A 154 -26.73 -35.30 -31.32
N ALA A 155 -27.80 -35.54 -30.56
CA ALA A 155 -28.78 -34.51 -30.22
C ALA A 155 -28.18 -33.40 -29.33
N ALA A 156 -27.35 -33.76 -28.34
CA ALA A 156 -26.64 -32.82 -27.49
C ALA A 156 -25.69 -31.90 -28.29
N LYS A 157 -24.96 -32.45 -29.27
CA LYS A 157 -24.09 -31.65 -30.15
C LYS A 157 -24.87 -30.66 -31.02
N ARG A 158 -26.02 -31.06 -31.59
CA ARG A 158 -26.88 -30.14 -32.34
C ARG A 158 -27.40 -28.99 -31.48
N ARG A 159 -27.86 -29.28 -30.25
CA ARG A 159 -28.26 -28.23 -29.29
C ARG A 159 -27.11 -27.28 -28.95
N ALA A 160 -25.89 -27.79 -28.82
CA ALA A 160 -24.71 -26.96 -28.62
C ALA A 160 -24.40 -26.05 -29.82
N GLU A 161 -24.55 -26.55 -31.05
CA GLU A 161 -24.41 -25.76 -32.28
C GLU A 161 -25.48 -24.66 -32.41
N GLU A 162 -26.71 -24.94 -31.96
CA GLU A 162 -27.80 -23.97 -31.93
C GLU A 162 -27.59 -22.88 -30.86
N ASP A 163 -27.08 -23.26 -29.67
CA ASP A 163 -26.90 -22.34 -28.54
C ASP A 163 -25.62 -21.49 -28.62
N ALA A 164 -24.54 -22.03 -29.21
CA ALA A 164 -23.22 -21.40 -29.18
C ALA A 164 -23.16 -19.98 -29.78
N PRO A 165 -23.82 -19.66 -30.93
CA PRO A 165 -23.84 -18.30 -31.45
C PRO A 165 -24.53 -17.30 -30.51
N ALA A 166 -25.63 -17.71 -29.87
CA ALA A 166 -26.36 -16.85 -28.94
C ALA A 166 -25.57 -16.60 -27.64
N TYR A 167 -24.87 -17.62 -27.14
CA TYR A 167 -23.96 -17.49 -26.02
C TYR A 167 -22.78 -16.56 -26.33
N LEU A 168 -22.13 -16.75 -27.48
CA LEU A 168 -21.03 -15.90 -27.92
C LEU A 168 -21.45 -14.43 -28.00
N ALA A 169 -22.56 -14.14 -28.70
CA ALA A 169 -23.05 -12.78 -28.88
C ALA A 169 -23.42 -12.12 -27.54
N ALA A 170 -24.04 -12.87 -26.62
CA ALA A 170 -24.40 -12.36 -25.31
C ALA A 170 -23.16 -12.04 -24.46
N GLU A 171 -22.14 -12.89 -24.49
CA GLU A 171 -20.92 -12.67 -23.71
C GLU A 171 -20.05 -11.57 -24.30
N GLU A 172 -19.93 -11.49 -25.64
CA GLU A 172 -19.27 -10.38 -26.30
C GLU A 172 -19.96 -9.05 -25.97
N ALA A 173 -21.30 -8.97 -26.04
CA ALA A 173 -22.04 -7.77 -25.69
C ALA A 173 -21.81 -7.36 -24.22
N ARG A 174 -21.78 -8.33 -23.30
CA ARG A 174 -21.50 -8.08 -21.88
C ARG A 174 -20.08 -7.54 -21.67
N LEU A 175 -19.08 -8.16 -22.30
CA LEU A 175 -17.69 -7.72 -22.19
C LEU A 175 -17.48 -6.31 -22.77
N HIS A 176 -18.16 -5.97 -23.87
CA HIS A 176 -18.14 -4.62 -24.43
C HIS A 176 -18.83 -3.61 -23.51
N ALA A 177 -19.94 -3.98 -22.84
CA ALA A 177 -20.61 -3.13 -21.88
C ALA A 177 -19.71 -2.83 -20.67
N VAL A 178 -19.06 -3.85 -20.10
CA VAL A 178 -18.08 -3.67 -19.02
C VAL A 178 -16.90 -2.81 -19.46
N HIS A 179 -16.38 -3.02 -20.68
CA HIS A 179 -15.30 -2.19 -21.20
C HIS A 179 -15.71 -0.72 -21.36
N SER A 180 -16.95 -0.47 -21.80
CA SER A 180 -17.48 0.89 -21.92
C SER A 180 -17.63 1.58 -20.55
N GLU A 181 -18.10 0.85 -19.54
CA GLU A 181 -18.18 1.32 -18.15
C GLU A 181 -16.79 1.68 -17.60
N LEU A 182 -15.82 0.77 -17.69
CA LEU A 182 -14.45 1.01 -17.24
C LEU A 182 -13.80 2.20 -17.97
N THR A 183 -14.05 2.33 -19.27
CA THR A 183 -13.53 3.46 -20.05
C THR A 183 -14.16 4.79 -19.61
N ALA A 184 -15.46 4.78 -19.25
CA ALA A 184 -16.15 5.94 -18.73
C ALA A 184 -15.64 6.32 -17.33
N GLU A 185 -15.48 5.35 -16.41
CA GLU A 185 -14.89 5.55 -15.09
C GLU A 185 -13.48 6.15 -15.19
N ALA A 186 -12.62 5.57 -16.03
CA ALA A 186 -11.27 6.06 -16.28
C ALA A 186 -11.25 7.47 -16.89
N GLY A 187 -12.22 7.77 -17.76
CA GLY A 187 -12.40 9.10 -18.34
C GLY A 187 -12.84 10.14 -17.31
N GLN A 188 -13.76 9.79 -16.41
CA GLN A 188 -14.22 10.66 -15.32
C GLN A 188 -13.09 10.96 -14.34
N TRP A 189 -12.33 9.95 -13.93
CA TRP A 189 -11.15 10.12 -13.09
C TRP A 189 -10.12 11.05 -13.74
N TRP A 190 -9.83 10.86 -15.04
CA TRP A 190 -8.91 11.74 -15.76
C TRP A 190 -9.41 13.19 -15.85
N GLN A 191 -10.72 13.38 -16.04
CA GLN A 191 -11.32 14.72 -16.03
C GLN A 191 -11.21 15.39 -14.68
N ALA A 192 -11.45 14.66 -13.58
CA ALA A 192 -11.28 15.16 -12.22
C ALA A 192 -9.83 15.58 -11.95
N LEU A 193 -8.86 14.74 -12.36
CA LEU A 193 -7.44 15.04 -12.23
C LEU A 193 -7.02 16.31 -13.00
N VAL A 194 -7.52 16.48 -14.23
CA VAL A 194 -7.23 17.68 -15.06
C VAL A 194 -7.95 18.92 -14.52
N ALA A 195 -9.10 18.74 -13.88
CA ALA A 195 -9.87 19.82 -13.26
C ALA A 195 -9.34 20.23 -11.88
N ASN A 196 -8.22 19.64 -11.43
CA ASN A 196 -7.62 19.86 -10.11
C ASN A 196 -8.57 19.53 -8.94
N ASP A 197 -9.40 18.49 -9.10
CA ASP A 197 -10.20 17.96 -7.99
C ASP A 197 -9.27 17.52 -6.84
N GLU A 198 -9.51 18.06 -5.64
CA GLU A 198 -8.60 17.94 -4.50
C GLU A 198 -8.34 16.48 -4.10
N GLU A 199 -9.41 15.67 -3.98
CA GLU A 199 -9.32 14.25 -3.61
C GLU A 199 -8.54 13.47 -4.65
N THR A 200 -8.90 13.63 -5.93
CA THR A 200 -8.25 12.93 -7.05
C THR A 200 -6.78 13.31 -7.19
N VAL A 201 -6.45 14.60 -7.08
CA VAL A 201 -5.07 15.10 -7.16
C VAL A 201 -4.23 14.60 -5.99
N CYS A 202 -4.73 14.72 -4.75
CA CYS A 202 -4.00 14.28 -3.57
C CYS A 202 -3.77 12.77 -3.61
N GLU A 203 -4.78 11.98 -4.00
CA GLU A 203 -4.62 10.54 -4.19
C GLU A 203 -3.54 10.21 -5.22
N ALA A 204 -3.60 10.82 -6.41
CA ALA A 204 -2.66 10.54 -7.49
C ALA A 204 -1.22 10.93 -7.12
N VAL A 205 -1.02 12.08 -6.46
CA VAL A 205 0.29 12.56 -6.02
C VAL A 205 0.84 11.70 -4.88
N ASN A 206 0.02 11.37 -3.87
CA ASN A 206 0.45 10.51 -2.77
C ASN A 206 0.81 9.10 -3.26
N TYR A 207 0.04 8.56 -4.22
CA TYR A 207 0.40 7.30 -4.87
C TYR A 207 1.78 7.39 -5.55
N ALA A 208 2.06 8.48 -6.28
CA ALA A 208 3.36 8.69 -6.90
C ALA A 208 4.49 8.84 -5.87
N PHE A 209 4.24 9.52 -4.75
CA PHE A 209 5.24 9.69 -3.69
C PHE A 209 5.52 8.42 -2.87
N SER A 210 4.74 7.35 -3.05
CA SER A 210 4.84 6.14 -2.22
C SER A 210 6.18 5.42 -2.31
N ASP A 211 6.93 5.59 -3.40
CA ASP A 211 8.25 4.99 -3.60
C ASP A 211 9.42 5.99 -3.42
N ASN A 212 9.13 7.23 -3.04
CA ASN A 212 10.15 8.25 -2.82
C ASN A 212 11.04 7.98 -1.61
N THR A 213 12.29 8.43 -1.73
CA THR A 213 13.28 8.32 -0.65
C THR A 213 12.96 9.27 0.50
N ALA A 214 12.47 10.48 0.19
CA ALA A 214 11.93 11.43 1.15
C ALA A 214 10.41 11.29 1.20
N ALA A 215 9.84 11.11 2.40
CA ALA A 215 8.40 10.99 2.56
C ALA A 215 7.72 12.33 2.25
N GLY A 216 6.94 12.38 1.18
CA GLY A 216 6.13 13.52 0.80
C GLY A 216 4.65 13.19 0.87
N CYS A 217 3.83 14.16 1.23
CA CYS A 217 2.37 14.06 1.25
C CYS A 217 1.77 15.33 0.65
N ALA A 218 0.92 15.17 -0.35
CA ALA A 218 -0.04 16.18 -0.77
C ALA A 218 -1.09 16.35 0.34
N VAL A 219 -1.32 17.60 0.74
CA VAL A 219 -2.21 17.95 1.86
C VAL A 219 -3.50 18.61 1.39
N GLY A 220 -3.48 19.25 0.21
CA GLY A 220 -4.65 19.88 -0.36
C GLY A 220 -4.34 20.66 -1.63
N VAL A 221 -5.39 21.11 -2.31
CA VAL A 221 -5.32 21.85 -3.56
C VAL A 221 -6.18 23.11 -3.44
N ASP A 222 -5.59 24.26 -3.75
CA ASP A 222 -6.30 25.54 -3.87
C ASP A 222 -6.22 26.03 -5.32
N GLY A 223 -7.30 25.79 -6.09
CA GLY A 223 -7.37 26.13 -7.51
C GLY A 223 -6.35 25.36 -8.36
N ASP A 224 -5.26 26.01 -8.74
CA ASP A 224 -4.16 25.42 -9.51
C ASP A 224 -2.84 25.32 -8.71
N VAL A 225 -2.92 25.51 -7.40
CA VAL A 225 -1.80 25.42 -6.46
C VAL A 225 -1.96 24.19 -5.57
N LEU A 226 -0.97 23.31 -5.61
CA LEU A 226 -0.91 22.12 -4.76
C LEU A 226 -0.08 22.41 -3.49
N SER A 227 -0.56 22.00 -2.33
CA SER A 227 0.19 22.07 -1.06
C SER A 227 0.82 20.72 -0.73
N VAL A 228 2.13 20.70 -0.50
CA VAL A 228 2.92 19.49 -0.21
C VAL A 228 3.74 19.68 1.07
N VAL A 229 3.72 18.68 1.93
CA VAL A 229 4.63 18.57 3.07
C VAL A 229 5.60 17.42 2.81
N MET A 230 6.89 17.69 2.97
CA MET A 230 7.96 16.71 2.78
C MET A 230 8.80 16.61 4.05
N ARG A 231 9.18 15.38 4.41
CA ARG A 231 10.19 15.14 5.43
C ARG A 231 11.57 14.91 4.81
N GLN A 232 12.53 15.69 5.28
CA GLN A 232 13.93 15.54 4.94
C GLN A 232 14.67 14.74 6.01
N GLN A 233 15.59 13.89 5.54
CA GLN A 233 16.50 13.12 6.40
C GLN A 233 17.33 14.05 7.29
N ASP A 234 17.47 13.67 8.56
CA ASP A 234 18.14 14.48 9.58
C ASP A 234 19.63 14.66 9.28
N ILE A 235 20.16 15.86 9.53
CA ILE A 235 21.58 16.16 9.29
C ILE A 235 22.52 15.27 10.11
N ASP A 236 22.07 14.82 11.29
CA ASP A 236 22.86 13.96 12.19
C ASP A 236 22.94 12.51 11.71
N SER A 237 22.09 12.12 10.75
CA SER A 237 22.18 10.80 10.11
C SER A 237 23.22 10.73 8.99
N LEU A 238 23.84 11.86 8.62
CA LEU A 238 24.93 11.87 7.65
C LEU A 238 26.21 11.27 8.25
N PRO A 239 27.05 10.59 7.44
CA PRO A 239 28.31 10.04 7.91
C PRO A 239 29.25 11.08 8.56
N ASP A 240 30.09 10.61 9.48
CA ASP A 240 31.17 11.41 10.09
C ASP A 240 32.42 11.56 9.20
N GLN A 241 32.50 10.77 8.14
CA GLN A 241 33.67 10.70 7.26
C GLN A 241 33.30 11.05 5.82
N MET A 242 34.29 11.54 5.08
CA MET A 242 34.19 11.84 3.66
C MET A 242 35.43 11.33 2.92
N PRO A 243 35.28 10.86 1.67
CA PRO A 243 36.39 10.63 0.76
C PRO A 243 37.29 11.88 0.63
N GLY A 244 38.59 11.65 0.68
CA GLY A 244 39.59 12.69 0.49
C GLY A 244 40.86 12.13 -0.13
N VAL A 245 41.68 13.02 -0.69
CA VAL A 245 42.96 12.63 -1.31
C VAL A 245 44.11 13.10 -0.43
N THR A 246 45.13 12.26 -0.24
CA THR A 246 46.41 12.69 0.34
C THR A 246 47.19 13.59 -0.62
N PRO A 247 48.20 14.34 -0.15
CA PRO A 247 49.12 15.07 -1.05
C PRO A 247 49.80 14.17 -2.10
N SER A 248 49.90 12.86 -1.84
CA SER A 248 50.48 11.87 -2.73
C SER A 248 49.46 11.23 -3.70
N GLY A 249 48.22 11.73 -3.78
CA GLY A 249 47.20 11.22 -4.70
C GLY A 249 46.46 9.96 -4.25
N ARG A 250 46.67 9.46 -3.02
CA ARG A 250 46.03 8.24 -2.52
C ARG A 250 44.68 8.58 -1.88
N LEU A 251 43.67 7.77 -2.16
CA LEU A 251 42.34 7.87 -1.55
C LEU A 251 42.42 7.58 -0.04
N THR A 252 41.72 8.39 0.74
CA THR A 252 41.68 8.35 2.21
C THR A 252 40.31 8.76 2.73
N LEU A 253 40.06 8.47 4.00
CA LEU A 253 38.90 8.95 4.73
C LEU A 253 39.33 10.14 5.59
N LYS A 254 38.62 11.25 5.47
CA LYS A 254 38.81 12.46 6.30
C LYS A 254 37.54 12.72 7.10
N THR A 255 37.68 13.36 8.25
CA THR A 255 36.52 13.82 9.03
C THR A 255 35.71 14.83 8.21
N LEU A 256 34.39 14.66 8.18
CA LEU A 256 33.48 15.57 7.52
C LEU A 256 33.39 16.87 8.31
N SER A 257 33.79 17.99 7.71
CA SER A 257 33.72 19.29 8.38
C SER A 257 32.27 19.73 8.57
N LYS A 258 31.98 20.58 9.56
CA LYS A 258 30.62 21.14 9.77
C LYS A 258 30.06 21.82 8.52
N ARG A 259 30.92 22.50 7.76
CA ARG A 259 30.56 23.17 6.50
C ARG A 259 30.20 22.14 5.44
N ASP A 260 31.03 21.12 5.22
CA ASP A 260 30.79 20.09 4.21
C ASP A 260 29.56 19.25 4.53
N ARG A 261 29.32 18.97 5.82
CA ARG A 261 28.09 18.33 6.31
C ARG A 261 26.86 19.16 5.97
N THR A 262 26.88 20.46 6.28
CA THR A 262 25.76 21.37 5.98
C THR A 262 25.52 21.48 4.47
N LEU A 263 26.58 21.56 3.67
CA LEU A 263 26.47 21.62 2.22
C LEU A 263 25.91 20.31 1.64
N TRP A 264 26.42 19.15 2.05
CA TRP A 264 25.89 17.86 1.60
C TRP A 264 24.41 17.72 1.98
N TRP A 265 24.05 18.04 3.22
CA TRP A 265 22.67 18.01 3.67
C TRP A 265 21.77 18.95 2.84
N LEU A 266 22.20 20.20 2.63
CA LEU A 266 21.46 21.19 1.83
C LEU A 266 21.30 20.74 0.37
N THR A 267 22.35 20.22 -0.27
CA THR A 267 22.28 19.70 -1.64
C THR A 267 21.32 18.50 -1.72
N SER A 268 21.33 17.62 -0.71
CA SER A 268 20.42 16.47 -0.65
C SER A 268 18.97 16.93 -0.50
N MET A 269 18.72 17.91 0.38
CA MET A 269 17.40 18.52 0.54
C MET A 269 16.91 19.18 -0.75
N GLY A 270 17.74 20.01 -1.40
CA GLY A 270 17.39 20.63 -2.68
C GLY A 270 17.12 19.59 -3.78
N SER A 271 17.90 18.51 -3.79
CA SER A 271 17.70 17.39 -4.72
C SER A 271 16.36 16.68 -4.49
N ASN A 272 15.97 16.45 -3.23
CA ASN A 272 14.68 15.85 -2.91
C ASN A 272 13.52 16.79 -3.24
N ILE A 273 13.61 18.08 -2.86
CA ILE A 273 12.59 19.10 -3.20
C ILE A 273 12.34 19.11 -4.71
N VAL A 274 13.39 19.24 -5.52
CA VAL A 274 13.24 19.32 -6.98
C VAL A 274 12.68 18.03 -7.56
N ALA A 275 13.06 16.86 -7.03
CA ALA A 275 12.49 15.59 -7.45
C ALA A 275 10.99 15.50 -7.15
N THR A 276 10.59 15.82 -5.91
CA THR A 276 9.19 15.86 -5.46
C THR A 276 8.36 16.82 -6.31
N LEU A 277 8.88 18.02 -6.61
CA LEU A 277 8.22 18.99 -7.47
C LEU A 277 8.04 18.45 -8.90
N LYS A 278 9.11 17.89 -9.50
CA LYS A 278 9.05 17.33 -10.86
C LYS A 278 8.06 16.18 -10.97
N GLU A 279 8.02 15.32 -9.96
CA GLU A 279 7.10 14.20 -9.92
C GLU A 279 5.65 14.65 -9.76
N ALA A 280 5.36 15.52 -8.79
CA ALA A 280 4.03 16.08 -8.60
C ALA A 280 3.52 16.77 -9.88
N PHE A 281 4.35 17.60 -10.51
CA PHE A 281 4.00 18.25 -11.78
C PHE A 281 3.83 17.25 -12.92
N ALA A 282 4.58 16.15 -12.96
CA ALA A 282 4.39 15.11 -13.96
C ALA A 282 3.03 14.42 -13.79
N VAL A 283 2.60 14.18 -12.56
CA VAL A 283 1.33 13.50 -12.23
C VAL A 283 0.11 14.40 -12.45
N THR A 284 0.24 15.70 -12.19
CA THR A 284 -0.90 16.63 -12.08
C THR A 284 -0.90 17.68 -13.20
N PRO A 285 -1.44 17.39 -14.40
CA PRO A 285 -1.31 18.27 -15.57
C PRO A 285 -1.93 19.66 -15.38
N GLY A 286 -2.96 19.81 -14.53
CA GLY A 286 -3.65 21.08 -14.28
C GLY A 286 -3.01 21.97 -13.21
N ILE A 287 -2.05 21.45 -12.43
CA ILE A 287 -1.37 22.21 -11.37
C ILE A 287 -0.25 23.05 -11.98
N THR A 288 -0.23 24.34 -11.66
CA THR A 288 0.72 25.33 -12.19
C THR A 288 1.76 25.75 -11.15
N ALA A 289 1.48 25.59 -9.87
CA ALA A 289 2.41 25.87 -8.78
C ALA A 289 2.26 24.89 -7.61
N ILE A 290 3.34 24.72 -6.84
CA ILE A 290 3.35 23.91 -5.64
C ILE A 290 3.91 24.73 -4.48
N ASP A 291 3.14 24.80 -3.40
CA ASP A 291 3.59 25.27 -2.10
C ASP A 291 4.16 24.08 -1.34
N LEU A 292 5.46 24.09 -1.09
CA LEU A 292 6.16 22.97 -0.47
C LEU A 292 6.82 23.40 0.83
N ALA A 293 6.56 22.66 1.90
CA ALA A 293 7.19 22.83 3.19
C ALA A 293 8.00 21.59 3.57
N VAL A 294 9.21 21.80 4.09
CA VAL A 294 10.15 20.74 4.46
C VAL A 294 10.38 20.73 5.95
N LEU A 295 10.13 19.59 6.59
CA LEU A 295 10.40 19.35 8.00
C LEU A 295 11.53 18.34 8.19
N THR A 296 12.27 18.47 9.29
CA THR A 296 13.35 17.56 9.69
C THR A 296 13.51 17.61 11.21
N ARG A 297 14.21 16.64 11.81
CA ARG A 297 14.59 16.72 13.22
C ARG A 297 15.74 17.71 13.40
N LEU A 298 15.54 18.66 14.30
CA LEU A 298 16.55 19.68 14.61
C LEU A 298 17.67 19.10 15.49
N PRO A 299 18.96 19.36 15.20
CA PRO A 299 20.08 18.72 15.90
C PRO A 299 20.10 18.95 17.42
N ASN A 300 19.74 20.16 17.85
CA ASN A 300 19.89 20.56 19.26
C ASN A 300 18.66 20.19 20.12
N THR A 301 17.47 20.35 19.57
CA THR A 301 16.22 20.14 20.31
C THR A 301 15.65 18.74 20.11
N GLN A 302 16.11 18.03 19.08
CA GLN A 302 15.57 16.74 18.64
C GLN A 302 14.06 16.77 18.35
N ARG A 303 13.50 17.97 18.19
CA ARG A 303 12.10 18.21 17.79
C ARG A 303 12.03 18.42 16.29
N LEU A 304 10.88 18.09 15.71
CA LEU A 304 10.55 18.46 14.34
C LEU A 304 10.47 19.98 14.19
N GLY A 305 10.93 20.47 13.05
CA GLY A 305 10.78 21.87 12.67
C GLY A 305 10.91 22.07 11.17
N PHE A 306 10.25 23.11 10.66
CA PHE A 306 10.38 23.48 9.27
C PHE A 306 11.75 24.11 9.00
N VAL A 307 12.38 23.63 7.94
CA VAL A 307 13.74 24.03 7.54
C VAL A 307 13.79 24.64 6.14
N ALA A 308 12.74 24.43 5.34
CA ALA A 308 12.52 25.17 4.11
C ALA A 308 11.01 25.29 3.85
N TYR A 309 10.58 26.39 3.26
CA TYR A 309 9.26 26.51 2.64
C TYR A 309 9.31 27.49 1.47
N GLY A 310 8.41 27.36 0.52
CA GLY A 310 8.30 28.30 -0.60
C GLY A 310 7.29 27.83 -1.65
N ARG A 311 7.17 28.63 -2.71
CA ARG A 311 6.32 28.33 -3.87
C ARG A 311 7.19 28.12 -5.10
N TRP A 312 6.95 27.03 -5.83
CA TRP A 312 7.63 26.76 -7.10
C TRP A 312 6.61 26.61 -8.22
N THR A 313 6.83 27.30 -9.34
CA THR A 313 5.95 27.16 -10.51
C THR A 313 6.42 26.03 -11.41
N ARG A 314 5.48 25.41 -12.11
CA ARG A 314 5.76 24.40 -13.15
C ARG A 314 6.78 24.91 -14.16
N GLN A 315 6.55 26.11 -14.67
CA GLN A 315 7.43 26.73 -15.67
C GLN A 315 8.87 26.87 -15.17
N ALA A 316 9.06 27.28 -13.91
CA ALA A 316 10.38 27.44 -13.33
C ALA A 316 11.11 26.09 -13.18
N ILE A 317 10.38 25.04 -12.79
CA ILE A 317 10.94 23.68 -12.65
C ILE A 317 11.24 23.06 -14.01
N GLU A 318 10.35 23.17 -14.99
CA GLU A 318 10.54 22.60 -16.33
C GLU A 318 11.64 23.32 -17.14
N ALA A 319 11.83 24.62 -16.92
CA ALA A 319 12.90 25.39 -17.55
C ALA A 319 14.30 25.13 -16.94
N GLY A 320 14.36 24.47 -15.78
CA GLY A 320 15.60 24.21 -15.06
C GLY A 320 16.55 23.26 -15.81
N PRO A 321 17.85 23.60 -15.96
CA PRO A 321 18.82 22.72 -16.60
C PRO A 321 19.33 21.65 -15.62
N TRP A 322 18.49 20.69 -15.23
CA TRP A 322 18.83 19.62 -14.28
C TRP A 322 19.84 18.63 -14.87
N ARG A 323 21.14 18.90 -14.75
CA ARG A 323 22.19 18.06 -15.38
C ARG A 323 23.23 17.59 -14.39
N GLU A 324 23.53 18.41 -13.40
CA GLU A 324 24.60 18.18 -12.43
C GLU A 324 24.06 18.19 -11.01
N THR A 325 24.75 17.53 -10.08
CA THR A 325 24.34 17.47 -8.66
C THR A 325 24.22 18.84 -7.99
N THR A 326 24.97 19.83 -8.49
CA THR A 326 24.97 21.21 -7.99
C THR A 326 23.73 21.99 -8.41
N ASP A 327 23.05 21.58 -9.50
CA ASP A 327 21.82 22.22 -9.95
C ASP A 327 20.71 22.11 -8.91
N ALA A 328 20.75 21.10 -8.03
CA ALA A 328 19.86 20.96 -6.89
C ALA A 328 19.73 22.23 -6.06
N LEU A 329 20.80 23.03 -5.91
CA LEU A 329 20.79 24.26 -5.10
C LEU A 329 19.98 25.41 -5.73
N ARG A 330 19.66 25.32 -7.03
CA ARG A 330 18.85 26.32 -7.74
C ARG A 330 17.44 26.46 -7.19
N PHE A 331 16.95 25.48 -6.41
CA PHE A 331 15.65 25.56 -5.75
C PHE A 331 15.47 26.86 -4.93
N LEU A 332 16.58 27.39 -4.38
CA LEU A 332 16.60 28.66 -3.64
C LEU A 332 16.34 29.88 -4.53
N ASP A 333 16.77 29.83 -5.79
CA ASP A 333 16.76 30.98 -6.71
C ASP A 333 15.50 31.02 -7.59
N ILE A 334 14.93 29.85 -7.89
CA ILE A 334 13.81 29.72 -8.84
C ILE A 334 12.44 29.75 -8.16
N GLY A 335 12.38 29.59 -6.84
CA GLY A 335 11.15 29.65 -6.07
C GLY A 335 10.78 31.08 -5.68
N GLN A 336 9.49 31.29 -5.39
CA GLN A 336 8.95 32.52 -4.85
C GLN A 336 8.83 32.38 -3.33
N ASP A 337 9.17 33.45 -2.61
CA ASP A 337 9.12 33.53 -1.14
C ASP A 337 9.80 32.36 -0.42
N VAL A 338 10.90 31.85 -1.01
CA VAL A 338 11.66 30.74 -0.45
C VAL A 338 12.35 31.17 0.82
N ALA A 339 11.99 30.51 1.92
CA ALA A 339 12.72 30.57 3.18
C ALA A 339 13.49 29.28 3.37
N CYS A 340 14.75 29.39 3.81
CA CYS A 340 15.60 28.26 4.13
C CYS A 340 16.37 28.53 5.42
N SER A 341 16.40 27.53 6.30
CA SER A 341 17.14 27.57 7.58
C SER A 341 18.65 27.70 7.39
N VAL A 342 19.17 27.21 6.26
CA VAL A 342 20.57 27.37 5.88
C VAL A 342 20.72 28.69 5.13
N THR A 343 21.43 29.63 5.74
CA THR A 343 21.65 30.97 5.18
C THR A 343 23.12 31.18 4.83
N THR A 344 23.38 32.05 3.87
CA THR A 344 24.73 32.47 3.52
C THR A 344 25.05 33.76 4.26
N THR A 345 26.15 33.76 5.03
CA THR A 345 26.65 35.00 5.64
C THR A 345 27.13 35.97 4.57
N ALA A 346 27.25 37.27 4.91
CA ALA A 346 27.81 38.29 4.02
C ALA A 346 29.22 37.95 3.48
N SER A 347 29.93 37.04 4.13
CA SER A 347 31.24 36.52 3.72
C SER A 347 31.19 35.33 2.74
N GLY A 348 29.99 34.91 2.31
CA GLY A 348 29.80 33.75 1.41
C GLY A 348 29.90 32.38 2.10
N ASN A 349 29.99 32.35 3.44
CA ASN A 349 30.03 31.11 4.22
C ASN A 349 28.61 30.66 4.61
N LEU A 350 28.33 29.37 4.45
CA LEU A 350 27.08 28.75 4.90
C LEU A 350 26.98 28.76 6.43
N SER A 351 25.78 29.02 6.96
CA SER A 351 25.49 28.95 8.37
C SER A 351 25.76 27.55 8.91
N SER A 352 26.48 27.45 10.03
CA SER A 352 26.83 26.17 10.66
C SER A 352 25.74 25.60 11.58
N SER A 353 24.64 26.33 11.77
CA SER A 353 23.51 25.92 12.62
C SER A 353 22.21 25.94 11.81
N ILE A 354 21.46 24.84 11.85
CA ILE A 354 20.10 24.76 11.34
C ILE A 354 19.15 25.19 12.45
N LYS A 355 18.31 26.19 12.17
CA LYS A 355 17.29 26.71 13.09
C LYS A 355 15.91 26.53 12.46
N PRO A 356 14.85 26.30 13.27
CA PRO A 356 13.50 26.27 12.75
C PRO A 356 13.14 27.62 12.13
N LEU A 357 12.42 27.56 11.02
CA LEU A 357 11.82 28.74 10.41
C LEU A 357 10.60 29.21 11.22
N ASP A 358 10.36 30.51 11.21
CA ASP A 358 9.17 31.10 11.81
C ASP A 358 7.97 30.85 10.91
N THR A 359 7.07 29.97 11.35
CA THR A 359 5.85 29.58 10.63
C THR A 359 4.61 30.37 11.02
N SER A 360 4.74 31.41 11.86
CA SER A 360 3.63 32.31 12.22
C SER A 360 2.96 32.97 11.01
N ARG A 361 3.66 33.05 9.87
CA ARG A 361 3.16 33.57 8.60
C ARG A 361 2.34 32.56 7.78
N LEU A 362 2.27 31.30 8.21
CA LEU A 362 1.64 30.18 7.50
C LEU A 362 0.71 29.39 8.47
N PRO A 363 -0.49 29.91 8.81
CA PRO A 363 -1.35 29.35 9.86
C PRO A 363 -1.78 27.89 9.62
N GLY A 364 -1.90 27.44 8.37
CA GLY A 364 -2.20 26.04 8.02
C GLY A 364 -1.08 25.05 8.36
N LEU A 365 0.19 25.49 8.27
CA LEU A 365 1.37 24.66 8.58
C LEU A 365 1.67 24.60 10.09
N GLN A 366 1.31 25.64 10.83
CA GLN A 366 1.43 25.67 12.30
C GLN A 366 0.54 24.60 12.94
N SER A 367 -0.70 24.47 12.46
CA SER A 367 -1.63 23.45 12.98
C SER A 367 -1.11 22.02 12.76
N LEU A 368 -0.43 21.73 11.65
CA LEU A 368 0.19 20.43 11.40
C LEU A 368 1.34 20.11 12.38
N LEU A 369 2.11 21.12 12.80
CA LEU A 369 3.15 20.94 13.83
C LEU A 369 2.58 20.79 15.24
N ASP A 370 1.52 21.51 15.57
CA ASP A 370 0.92 21.50 16.91
C ASP A 370 0.25 20.15 17.23
N HIS A 371 -0.20 19.41 16.20
CA HIS A 371 -0.73 18.05 16.32
C HIS A 371 0.34 16.96 16.22
N ALA A 372 1.52 17.25 15.66
CA ALA A 372 2.63 16.30 15.52
C ALA A 372 3.51 16.21 16.79
N GLN A 373 2.90 16.21 17.99
CA GLN A 373 3.64 16.25 19.25
C GLN A 373 4.63 15.06 19.36
N ASP A 374 5.92 15.41 19.30
CA ASP A 374 7.08 14.56 19.59
C ASP A 374 7.13 14.37 21.12
N ASP A 375 6.39 13.40 21.63
CA ASP A 375 6.38 13.06 23.05
C ASP A 375 7.75 12.44 23.38
N ALA A 376 8.65 13.27 23.91
CA ALA A 376 10.02 12.89 24.27
C ALA A 376 10.06 12.03 25.55
N GLY A 377 9.26 10.96 25.57
CA GLY A 377 9.34 9.87 26.54
C GLY A 377 10.28 8.75 26.04
N PRO A 378 10.91 7.98 26.93
CA PRO A 378 11.82 6.88 26.58
C PRO A 378 11.05 5.63 26.13
N GLY A 379 10.22 5.75 25.09
CA GLY A 379 9.45 4.68 24.47
C GLY A 379 9.43 4.84 22.95
N GLU A 380 9.62 3.75 22.22
CA GLU A 380 9.81 3.65 20.76
C GLU A 380 8.54 3.94 19.92
N GLY A 381 7.87 5.08 20.14
CA GLY A 381 6.84 5.64 19.24
C GLY A 381 7.40 6.85 18.51
N THR A 382 8.31 6.59 17.57
CA THR A 382 9.40 7.51 17.19
C THR A 382 9.45 7.67 15.69
N LEU A 383 9.24 8.87 15.12
CA LEU A 383 9.55 9.32 13.73
C LEU A 383 9.09 8.43 12.55
N ALA A 384 9.32 7.12 12.60
CA ALA A 384 8.74 6.05 11.84
C ALA A 384 7.21 6.07 11.85
N ASP A 385 6.56 6.55 12.92
CA ASP A 385 5.11 6.75 12.94
C ASP A 385 4.71 7.91 12.04
N LEU A 386 5.43 9.05 12.09
CA LEU A 386 5.19 10.17 11.16
C LEU A 386 5.59 9.84 9.71
N ASP A 387 6.72 9.14 9.51
CA ASP A 387 7.09 8.61 8.18
C ASP A 387 6.04 7.59 7.72
N GLY A 388 5.46 6.85 8.67
CA GLY A 388 4.33 5.95 8.50
C GLY A 388 3.08 6.71 8.08
N ASP A 389 2.67 7.76 8.79
CA ASP A 389 1.48 8.58 8.54
C ASP A 389 1.57 9.33 7.22
N LEU A 390 2.73 9.95 6.94
CA LEU A 390 3.00 10.58 5.64
C LEU A 390 2.97 9.56 4.50
N ARG A 391 3.34 8.29 4.76
CA ARG A 391 3.22 7.17 3.79
C ARG A 391 1.87 6.46 3.84
N ALA A 392 1.09 6.59 4.90
CA ALA A 392 -0.18 5.89 5.14
C ALA A 392 -1.36 6.67 4.54
N ASN A 393 -1.19 7.96 4.29
CA ASN A 393 -2.02 8.75 3.37
C ASN A 393 -1.94 8.27 1.91
N VAL A 394 -1.18 7.20 1.62
CA VAL A 394 -1.26 6.43 0.38
C VAL A 394 -2.40 5.42 0.49
N PRO A 395 -3.44 5.46 -0.36
CA PRO A 395 -4.56 4.53 -0.26
C PRO A 395 -4.10 3.07 -0.33
N ALA A 396 -4.35 2.32 0.75
CA ALA A 396 -4.07 0.88 0.85
C ALA A 396 -4.83 0.00 -0.17
N ALA A 397 -5.62 0.60 -1.06
CA ALA A 397 -6.53 -0.04 -2.01
C ALA A 397 -5.83 -0.92 -3.08
N HIS A 398 -4.51 -0.77 -3.27
CA HIS A 398 -3.80 -1.41 -4.39
C HIS A 398 -3.15 -2.77 -4.08
N SER A 399 -3.29 -3.30 -2.85
CA SER A 399 -2.64 -4.55 -2.43
C SER A 399 -3.49 -5.82 -2.62
N ALA A 400 -4.80 -5.69 -2.82
CA ALA A 400 -5.68 -6.81 -3.14
C ALA A 400 -5.82 -6.96 -4.67
N PRO A 401 -5.80 -8.18 -5.23
CA PRO A 401 -6.11 -8.37 -6.64
C PRO A 401 -7.56 -7.90 -6.87
N LEU A 402 -7.70 -6.82 -7.64
CA LEU A 402 -9.00 -6.33 -8.08
C LEU A 402 -9.76 -7.48 -8.77
N PRO A 403 -11.07 -7.62 -8.52
CA PRO A 403 -11.86 -8.64 -9.20
C PRO A 403 -11.77 -8.44 -10.72
N ASP A 404 -11.48 -9.52 -11.45
CA ASP A 404 -11.42 -9.48 -12.91
C ASP A 404 -12.80 -9.17 -13.48
N ARG A 405 -13.03 -7.90 -13.82
CA ARG A 405 -14.30 -7.40 -14.39
C ARG A 405 -14.59 -8.03 -15.77
N TYR A 406 -13.56 -8.48 -16.48
CA TYR A 406 -13.68 -9.21 -17.74
C TYR A 406 -13.83 -10.72 -17.58
N ARG A 407 -13.95 -11.23 -16.35
CA ARG A 407 -14.14 -12.67 -16.10
C ARG A 407 -15.27 -13.20 -16.97
N ILE A 408 -14.94 -14.20 -17.78
CA ILE A 408 -15.89 -14.83 -18.70
C ILE A 408 -16.96 -15.59 -17.91
N ARG A 409 -18.23 -15.37 -18.26
CA ARG A 409 -19.36 -16.10 -17.67
C ARG A 409 -19.43 -17.51 -18.24
N PRO A 410 -19.43 -18.59 -17.44
CA PRO A 410 -19.58 -19.96 -17.93
C PRO A 410 -20.90 -20.20 -18.67
N PHE A 411 -20.90 -21.08 -19.69
CA PHE A 411 -22.08 -21.40 -20.50
C PHE A 411 -23.28 -21.86 -19.66
N ALA A 412 -23.04 -22.67 -18.62
CA ALA A 412 -24.09 -23.18 -17.73
C ALA A 412 -24.84 -22.04 -17.02
N GLU A 413 -24.14 -21.00 -16.57
CA GLU A 413 -24.75 -19.84 -15.92
C GLU A 413 -25.60 -19.02 -16.89
N TRP A 414 -25.09 -18.81 -18.10
CA TRP A 414 -25.84 -18.14 -19.17
C TRP A 414 -27.11 -18.92 -19.56
N LYS A 415 -27.02 -20.25 -19.68
CA LYS A 415 -28.15 -21.10 -20.06
C LYS A 415 -29.25 -21.11 -18.99
N ASN A 416 -28.87 -21.13 -17.71
CA ASN A 416 -29.82 -21.06 -16.60
C ASN A 416 -30.58 -19.72 -16.56
N GLN A 417 -29.94 -18.61 -16.94
CA GLN A 417 -30.57 -17.29 -16.99
C GLN A 417 -31.52 -17.14 -18.19
N THR A 418 -31.18 -17.75 -19.33
CA THR A 418 -32.01 -17.70 -20.55
C THR A 418 -33.19 -18.69 -20.52
N ALA A 419 -33.13 -19.72 -19.68
CA ALA A 419 -34.18 -20.74 -19.53
C ALA A 419 -35.39 -20.32 -18.66
N CYS A 420 -35.43 -19.09 -18.13
CA CYS A 420 -36.56 -18.57 -17.36
C CYS A 420 -37.42 -17.61 -18.21
N PRO A 421 -38.55 -18.04 -18.80
CA PRO A 421 -39.49 -17.14 -19.45
C PRO A 421 -40.58 -16.75 -18.44
N THR A 422 -40.60 -15.51 -17.96
CA THR A 422 -41.82 -14.95 -17.35
C THR A 422 -42.40 -13.89 -18.29
N PRO A 423 -43.60 -14.08 -18.86
CA PRO A 423 -44.31 -13.00 -19.53
C PRO A 423 -45.01 -12.16 -18.45
N ARG A 424 -44.68 -10.86 -18.37
CA ARG A 424 -45.50 -9.88 -17.65
C ARG A 424 -46.59 -9.37 -18.60
N PRO A 425 -47.89 -9.32 -18.21
CA PRO A 425 -48.89 -8.67 -19.03
C PRO A 425 -48.70 -7.15 -18.99
N ALA A 426 -48.93 -6.53 -20.14
CA ALA A 426 -48.92 -5.10 -20.36
C ALA A 426 -50.04 -4.41 -19.54
N SER A 427 -49.67 -3.37 -18.80
CA SER A 427 -50.59 -2.31 -18.36
C SER A 427 -49.97 -0.96 -18.75
N ALA A 428 -50.83 -0.09 -19.27
CA ALA A 428 -50.50 1.08 -20.08
C ALA A 428 -49.83 2.26 -19.31
N ALA A 429 -48.79 2.83 -19.93
CA ALA A 429 -48.36 4.25 -20.07
C ALA A 429 -48.47 5.30 -18.91
N PRO A 430 -47.62 6.38 -18.91
CA PRO A 430 -46.78 6.78 -17.75
C PRO A 430 -47.14 8.19 -17.18
N PRO A 431 -46.40 8.83 -16.23
CA PRO A 431 -45.04 9.38 -16.47
C PRO A 431 -44.02 9.35 -15.30
N HIS A 432 -42.76 9.58 -15.66
CA HIS A 432 -41.58 10.07 -14.90
C HIS A 432 -40.50 9.09 -14.38
N SER A 433 -39.36 9.19 -15.09
CA SER A 433 -37.95 9.08 -14.69
C SER A 433 -37.34 7.71 -14.29
N PRO A 434 -36.14 7.37 -14.80
CA PRO A 434 -35.59 6.02 -14.70
C PRO A 434 -34.88 5.79 -13.36
N ALA A 435 -35.29 4.72 -12.66
CA ALA A 435 -34.58 4.18 -11.51
C ALA A 435 -33.58 3.08 -11.95
N LEU A 436 -32.43 3.07 -11.28
CA LEU A 436 -31.25 2.20 -11.43
C LEU A 436 -31.58 0.69 -11.37
N PRO A 437 -30.76 -0.20 -11.99
CA PRO A 437 -31.03 -1.64 -12.05
C PRO A 437 -30.81 -2.40 -10.73
N GLY A 438 -31.90 -2.95 -10.18
CA GLY A 438 -32.03 -4.28 -9.57
C GLY A 438 -31.00 -4.78 -8.54
N ARG A 439 -31.17 -4.41 -7.27
CA ARG A 439 -30.59 -5.08 -6.08
C ARG A 439 -31.32 -6.41 -5.83
N ALA A 440 -30.59 -7.49 -5.54
CA ALA A 440 -31.16 -8.77 -5.12
C ALA A 440 -32.08 -8.62 -3.88
N PRO A 441 -33.07 -9.51 -3.66
CA PRO A 441 -34.00 -9.37 -2.54
C PRO A 441 -33.24 -9.39 -1.20
N THR A 442 -33.32 -8.27 -0.48
CA THR A 442 -32.71 -8.10 0.84
C THR A 442 -33.54 -8.83 1.90
N THR A 443 -32.91 -9.68 2.71
CA THR A 443 -33.56 -10.43 3.79
C THR A 443 -33.65 -9.55 5.04
N ALA A 444 -34.86 -9.21 5.48
CA ALA A 444 -35.07 -8.49 6.73
C ALA A 444 -34.90 -9.41 7.94
N LEU A 445 -34.13 -8.96 8.93
CA LEU A 445 -33.88 -9.65 10.20
C LEU A 445 -34.77 -9.08 11.31
N THR A 446 -35.14 -9.93 12.26
CA THR A 446 -35.84 -9.56 13.49
C THR A 446 -34.89 -9.55 14.69
N PRO A 447 -35.14 -8.75 15.74
CA PRO A 447 -34.28 -8.72 16.92
C PRO A 447 -34.09 -10.10 17.52
N GLY A 448 -32.85 -10.50 17.78
CA GLY A 448 -32.48 -11.82 18.28
C GLY A 448 -32.38 -12.94 17.23
N GLN A 449 -32.73 -12.67 15.96
CA GLN A 449 -32.67 -13.68 14.90
C GLN A 449 -31.24 -14.12 14.59
N ASN A 450 -31.03 -15.43 14.52
CA ASN A 450 -29.77 -16.04 14.12
C ASN A 450 -29.91 -16.66 12.72
N LEU A 451 -28.94 -16.40 11.85
CA LEU A 451 -28.87 -16.95 10.51
C LEU A 451 -27.46 -17.50 10.24
N THR A 452 -27.37 -18.65 9.59
CA THR A 452 -26.09 -19.15 9.09
C THR A 452 -25.72 -18.37 7.84
N LEU A 453 -24.55 -17.75 7.85
CA LEU A 453 -24.07 -17.04 6.67
C LEU A 453 -23.60 -18.03 5.61
N PRO A 454 -23.95 -17.79 4.34
CA PRO A 454 -23.42 -18.59 3.25
C PRO A 454 -21.90 -18.36 3.14
N GLU A 455 -21.15 -19.34 2.64
CA GLU A 455 -19.68 -19.33 2.64
C GLU A 455 -19.11 -18.14 1.85
N GLU A 456 -19.80 -17.74 0.78
CA GLU A 456 -19.50 -16.53 0.01
C GLU A 456 -19.49 -15.23 0.84
N ALA A 457 -20.33 -15.13 1.86
CA ALA A 457 -20.36 -13.97 2.75
C ALA A 457 -19.12 -13.92 3.66
N TRP A 458 -18.38 -15.03 3.80
CA TRP A 458 -17.19 -15.04 4.63
C TRP A 458 -16.01 -14.37 3.92
N GLN A 459 -16.05 -14.28 2.59
CA GLN A 459 -14.98 -13.71 1.77
C GLN A 459 -15.03 -12.18 1.70
N GLY A 460 -16.18 -11.57 2.00
CA GLY A 460 -16.33 -10.12 1.99
C GLY A 460 -17.77 -9.69 2.21
N LEU A 461 -17.98 -8.95 3.30
CA LEU A 461 -19.23 -8.31 3.68
C LEU A 461 -19.00 -6.80 3.71
N LEU A 462 -19.86 -6.05 3.04
CA LEU A 462 -19.99 -4.61 3.21
C LEU A 462 -21.16 -4.34 4.15
N ILE A 463 -20.89 -3.56 5.18
CA ILE A 463 -21.82 -3.16 6.22
C ILE A 463 -22.06 -1.66 6.02
N ALA A 464 -23.31 -1.25 5.97
CA ALA A 464 -23.71 0.14 5.86
C ALA A 464 -24.79 0.42 6.91
N PHE A 465 -24.54 1.38 7.79
CA PHE A 465 -25.51 1.88 8.75
C PHE A 465 -25.99 3.26 8.30
N SER A 466 -27.28 3.38 8.00
CA SER A 466 -27.89 4.61 7.50
C SER A 466 -28.84 5.19 8.55
N PHE A 467 -28.81 6.51 8.76
CA PHE A 467 -29.63 7.23 9.72
C PHE A 467 -29.83 8.71 9.34
N VAL A 468 -30.75 9.40 10.00
CA VAL A 468 -31.05 10.84 9.82
C VAL A 468 -31.23 11.50 11.19
N GLY A 469 -30.72 12.71 11.35
CA GLY A 469 -31.05 13.62 12.46
C GLY A 469 -29.89 13.89 13.41
N ALA A 470 -29.48 12.88 14.17
CA ALA A 470 -28.35 12.95 15.10
C ALA A 470 -27.11 12.28 14.52
N ASP A 471 -25.93 12.61 15.05
CA ASP A 471 -24.68 11.98 14.62
C ASP A 471 -24.36 10.74 15.45
N ALA A 472 -23.97 9.67 14.77
CA ALA A 472 -23.58 8.40 15.38
C ALA A 472 -22.40 7.80 14.62
N ASP A 473 -21.50 7.17 15.36
CA ASP A 473 -20.32 6.51 14.82
C ASP A 473 -20.51 5.00 14.81
N LEU A 474 -19.94 4.33 13.80
CA LEU A 474 -19.91 2.87 13.71
C LEU A 474 -18.60 2.33 14.28
N THR A 475 -18.70 1.32 15.14
CA THR A 475 -17.56 0.65 15.78
C THR A 475 -17.65 -0.86 15.65
N LEU A 476 -16.50 -1.53 15.65
CA LEU A 476 -16.41 -2.99 15.62
C LEU A 476 -15.58 -3.51 16.80
N PHE A 477 -16.06 -4.57 17.47
CA PHE A 477 -15.30 -5.28 18.50
C PHE A 477 -14.96 -6.69 18.03
N LEU A 478 -13.68 -6.99 17.86
CA LEU A 478 -13.19 -8.33 17.54
C LEU A 478 -12.89 -9.05 18.85
N THR A 479 -13.61 -10.12 19.14
CA THR A 479 -13.54 -10.78 20.45
C THR A 479 -13.21 -12.26 20.35
N GLY A 480 -12.48 -12.73 21.35
CA GLY A 480 -12.15 -14.13 21.54
C GLY A 480 -13.32 -14.95 22.10
N THR A 481 -13.03 -16.18 22.52
CA THR A 481 -14.03 -17.07 23.14
C THR A 481 -14.62 -16.53 24.44
N ASN A 482 -13.89 -15.67 25.15
CA ASN A 482 -14.32 -15.00 26.38
C ASN A 482 -15.24 -13.79 26.12
N GLY A 483 -15.48 -13.41 24.87
CA GLY A 483 -16.27 -12.22 24.52
C GLY A 483 -15.56 -10.90 24.79
N GLN A 484 -14.25 -10.94 25.04
CA GLN A 484 -13.41 -9.76 25.26
C GLN A 484 -12.43 -9.57 24.09
N VAL A 485 -12.01 -8.33 23.88
CA VAL A 485 -10.92 -7.99 22.97
C VAL A 485 -9.60 -8.57 23.49
N SER A 486 -8.73 -9.00 22.60
CA SER A 486 -7.45 -9.62 22.98
C SER A 486 -6.37 -8.57 23.26
N CYS A 487 -6.48 -7.42 22.58
CA CYS A 487 -5.65 -6.24 22.66
C CYS A 487 -6.45 -5.01 22.22
N ASP A 488 -5.92 -3.81 22.43
CA ASP A 488 -6.59 -2.56 22.04
C ASP A 488 -6.78 -2.47 20.50
N GLU A 489 -5.90 -3.12 19.72
CA GLU A 489 -6.01 -3.22 18.25
C GLU A 489 -7.30 -3.93 17.77
N ASP A 490 -7.90 -4.79 18.61
CA ASP A 490 -9.13 -5.53 18.29
C ASP A 490 -10.41 -4.68 18.45
N PHE A 491 -10.28 -3.43 18.92
CA PHE A 491 -11.37 -2.45 18.97
C PHE A 491 -11.23 -1.44 17.82
N ILE A 492 -12.15 -1.46 16.87
CA ILE A 492 -12.10 -0.63 15.66
C ILE A 492 -13.10 0.52 15.80
N PHE A 493 -12.59 1.74 15.67
CA PHE A 493 -13.33 3.00 15.74
C PHE A 493 -12.65 4.04 14.84
N TYR A 494 -13.17 5.26 14.74
CA TYR A 494 -12.70 6.24 13.75
C TYR A 494 -11.19 6.55 13.81
N ASN A 495 -10.57 6.59 15.00
CA ASN A 495 -9.10 6.79 15.13
C ASN A 495 -8.27 5.51 14.95
N GLN A 496 -8.91 4.34 14.93
CA GLN A 496 -8.28 3.06 14.64
C GLN A 496 -9.14 2.29 13.63
N PRO A 497 -9.15 2.72 12.36
CA PRO A 497 -10.18 2.32 11.40
C PRO A 497 -9.99 0.90 10.87
N SER A 498 -8.96 0.15 11.27
CA SER A 498 -8.78 -1.23 10.82
C SER A 498 -8.05 -2.11 11.83
N ALA A 499 -8.40 -3.40 11.86
CA ALA A 499 -7.69 -4.43 12.61
C ALA A 499 -7.48 -5.69 11.76
N ALA A 500 -6.79 -6.68 12.35
CA ALA A 500 -6.59 -8.01 11.75
C ALA A 500 -6.02 -7.94 10.32
N GLN A 501 -4.99 -7.10 10.10
CA GLN A 501 -4.35 -6.87 8.79
C GLN A 501 -5.33 -6.40 7.71
N GLY A 502 -6.38 -5.65 8.09
CA GLY A 502 -7.40 -5.13 7.18
C GLY A 502 -8.58 -6.06 6.95
N ALA A 503 -8.65 -7.20 7.65
CA ALA A 503 -9.80 -8.11 7.56
C ALA A 503 -11.08 -7.51 8.16
N ALA A 504 -10.98 -6.53 9.06
CA ALA A 504 -12.09 -5.72 9.53
C ALA A 504 -11.67 -4.25 9.44
N ARG A 505 -12.48 -3.42 8.77
CA ARG A 505 -12.13 -2.03 8.48
C ARG A 505 -13.36 -1.13 8.43
N LEU A 506 -13.30 0.05 9.04
CA LEU A 506 -14.21 1.16 8.81
C LEU A 506 -13.82 1.89 7.51
N LEU A 507 -14.81 2.18 6.68
CA LEU A 507 -14.66 2.90 5.42
C LEU A 507 -15.04 4.38 5.54
N GLY A 508 -15.54 4.78 6.71
CA GLY A 508 -15.88 6.16 7.04
C GLY A 508 -17.35 6.52 6.83
N LYS A 509 -17.67 7.72 7.30
CA LYS A 509 -18.98 8.35 7.27
C LYS A 509 -19.12 9.19 6.00
N GLN A 510 -20.20 8.98 5.25
CA GLN A 510 -20.51 9.75 4.04
C GLN A 510 -21.95 10.25 4.04
N PRO A 511 -22.23 11.49 3.58
CA PRO A 511 -23.59 11.94 3.33
C PRO A 511 -24.17 11.26 2.08
N ASP A 512 -25.41 10.79 2.17
CA ASP A 512 -26.20 10.20 1.08
C ASP A 512 -27.59 10.86 1.06
N GLY A 513 -27.69 12.00 0.38
CA GLY A 513 -28.89 12.83 0.39
C GLY A 513 -29.22 13.33 1.81
N PRO A 514 -30.44 13.08 2.33
CA PRO A 514 -30.81 13.44 3.71
C PRO A 514 -30.29 12.46 4.77
N HIS A 515 -29.68 11.34 4.35
CA HIS A 515 -29.15 10.31 5.23
C HIS A 515 -27.65 10.48 5.42
N THR A 516 -27.16 10.12 6.61
CA THR A 516 -25.75 9.85 6.86
C THR A 516 -25.54 8.33 6.80
N VAL A 517 -24.50 7.88 6.12
CA VAL A 517 -24.16 6.45 5.98
C VAL A 517 -22.75 6.19 6.48
N GLU A 518 -22.67 5.39 7.54
CA GLU A 518 -21.44 4.83 8.10
C GLU A 518 -21.17 3.45 7.48
N ARG A 519 -19.94 3.20 6.99
CA ARG A 519 -19.61 1.94 6.31
C ARG A 519 -18.46 1.18 6.93
N ALA A 520 -18.52 -0.15 6.86
CA ALA A 520 -17.43 -1.05 7.24
C ALA A 520 -17.31 -2.23 6.27
N ALA A 521 -16.10 -2.73 6.08
CA ALA A 521 -15.79 -3.95 5.33
C ALA A 521 -15.31 -5.05 6.28
N LEU A 522 -15.80 -6.29 6.08
CA LEU A 522 -15.49 -7.43 6.92
C LEU A 522 -15.20 -8.69 6.07
N HIS A 523 -14.02 -9.27 6.26
CA HIS A 523 -13.55 -10.51 5.64
C HIS A 523 -13.44 -11.62 6.70
N LEU A 524 -14.56 -12.25 7.04
CA LEU A 524 -14.65 -13.27 8.11
C LEU A 524 -13.71 -14.47 7.92
N ALA A 525 -13.40 -14.83 6.67
CA ALA A 525 -12.47 -15.90 6.33
C ALA A 525 -11.00 -15.52 6.59
N ALA A 526 -10.67 -14.22 6.56
CA ALA A 526 -9.33 -13.69 6.82
C ALA A 526 -9.08 -13.38 8.30
N LEU A 527 -10.12 -13.40 9.15
CA LEU A 527 -9.97 -13.16 10.58
C LEU A 527 -9.10 -14.23 11.25
N PRO A 528 -8.14 -13.81 12.09
CA PRO A 528 -7.30 -14.73 12.85
C PRO A 528 -8.08 -15.82 13.59
N ALA A 529 -7.44 -16.97 13.81
CA ALA A 529 -8.09 -18.11 14.46
C ALA A 529 -8.58 -17.80 15.89
N HIS A 530 -7.92 -16.86 16.59
CA HIS A 530 -8.30 -16.48 17.95
C HIS A 530 -9.58 -15.63 18.01
N ILE A 531 -9.93 -14.92 16.93
CA ILE A 531 -11.17 -14.15 16.83
C ILE A 531 -12.34 -15.11 16.58
N GLN A 532 -13.33 -15.06 17.48
CA GLN A 532 -14.51 -15.93 17.45
C GLN A 532 -15.79 -15.14 17.19
N ARG A 533 -15.78 -13.83 17.45
CA ARG A 533 -16.93 -12.96 17.27
C ARG A 533 -16.50 -11.57 16.82
N VAL A 534 -17.32 -10.95 15.97
CA VAL A 534 -17.22 -9.54 15.57
C VAL A 534 -18.55 -8.88 15.88
N THR A 535 -18.55 -7.95 16.83
CA THR A 535 -19.74 -7.16 17.20
C THR A 535 -19.73 -5.85 16.43
N VAL A 536 -20.81 -5.56 15.72
CA VAL A 536 -21.07 -4.27 15.05
C VAL A 536 -21.90 -3.41 15.98
N ALA A 537 -21.38 -2.25 16.34
CA ALA A 537 -22.04 -1.35 17.27
C ALA A 537 -22.06 0.08 16.75
N ILE A 538 -22.98 0.87 17.31
CA ILE A 538 -23.03 2.32 17.12
C ILE A 538 -22.91 3.03 18.45
N ASN A 539 -22.36 4.23 18.43
CA ASN A 539 -22.28 5.13 19.58
C ASN A 539 -22.69 6.54 19.16
N MET A 540 -23.44 7.21 20.02
CA MET A 540 -23.79 8.62 19.83
C MET A 540 -22.61 9.50 20.21
N ASP A 541 -22.49 10.66 19.56
CA ASP A 541 -21.52 11.69 19.96
C ASP A 541 -21.85 12.21 21.36
N VAL A 542 -20.87 12.10 22.26
CA VAL A 542 -20.96 12.47 23.68
C VAL A 542 -21.21 13.97 23.85
N ASP A 543 -20.68 14.80 22.95
CA ASP A 543 -20.74 16.26 23.03
C ASP A 543 -22.14 16.81 22.69
N THR A 544 -22.95 16.04 21.97
CA THR A 544 -24.32 16.43 21.59
C THR A 544 -25.35 16.15 22.69
N GLY A 545 -25.05 15.24 23.63
CA GLY A 545 -25.99 14.77 24.64
C GLY A 545 -27.21 13.99 24.11
N LEU A 546 -27.22 13.64 22.81
CA LEU A 546 -28.31 12.94 22.14
C LEU A 546 -28.23 11.43 22.36
N SER A 547 -29.37 10.74 22.27
CA SER A 547 -29.49 9.28 22.40
C SER A 547 -29.80 8.61 21.06
N CYS A 548 -29.70 7.28 21.00
CA CYS A 548 -30.07 6.49 19.83
C CYS A 548 -31.53 6.72 19.41
N GLY A 549 -32.41 7.17 20.32
CA GLY A 549 -33.77 7.61 20.00
C GLY A 549 -33.86 8.82 19.07
N ALA A 550 -32.79 9.62 18.94
CA ALA A 550 -32.71 10.74 18.01
C ALA A 550 -32.35 10.32 16.57
N LEU A 551 -31.93 9.06 16.37
CA LEU A 551 -31.65 8.50 15.04
C LEU A 551 -32.96 8.08 14.37
N THR A 552 -33.41 8.87 13.39
CA THR A 552 -34.57 8.52 12.58
C THR A 552 -34.15 7.74 11.34
N HIS A 553 -35.00 6.83 10.86
CA HIS A 553 -34.70 5.95 9.72
C HIS A 553 -33.42 5.11 9.89
N ALA A 554 -33.04 4.81 11.14
CA ALA A 554 -31.89 3.96 11.45
C ALA A 554 -32.04 2.56 10.84
N SER A 555 -31.09 2.14 10.01
CA SER A 555 -31.11 0.84 9.35
C SER A 555 -29.70 0.33 9.12
N LEU A 556 -29.42 -0.87 9.60
CA LEU A 556 -28.25 -1.66 9.23
C LEU A 556 -28.56 -2.41 7.94
N TYR A 557 -27.68 -2.29 6.97
CA TYR A 557 -27.70 -3.07 5.74
C TYR A 557 -26.35 -3.78 5.60
N MET A 558 -26.39 -5.05 5.20
CA MET A 558 -25.21 -5.87 4.99
C MET A 558 -25.37 -6.59 3.66
N ASP A 559 -24.38 -6.54 2.79
CA ASP A 559 -24.34 -7.41 1.62
C ASP A 559 -22.98 -8.07 1.42
N CYS A 560 -23.01 -9.20 0.74
CA CYS A 560 -21.80 -9.85 0.29
C CYS A 560 -21.59 -9.62 -1.20
N VAL A 561 -20.34 -9.72 -1.62
CA VAL A 561 -19.88 -9.53 -3.02
C VAL A 561 -20.59 -10.39 -4.06
N THR A 562 -21.29 -11.45 -3.65
CA THR A 562 -22.05 -12.38 -4.50
C THR A 562 -23.55 -12.04 -4.60
N GLY A 563 -24.02 -11.00 -3.90
CA GLY A 563 -25.37 -10.44 -4.04
C GLY A 563 -26.39 -10.86 -2.97
N ALA A 564 -26.03 -11.68 -1.98
CA ALA A 564 -26.92 -11.87 -0.82
C ALA A 564 -26.88 -10.63 0.07
N ALA A 565 -28.04 -10.21 0.57
CA ALA A 565 -28.19 -9.00 1.34
C ALA A 565 -29.12 -9.21 2.54
N TRP A 566 -28.81 -8.55 3.65
CA TRP A 566 -29.56 -8.56 4.89
C TRP A 566 -29.79 -7.13 5.39
N THR A 567 -30.91 -6.91 6.04
CA THR A 567 -31.19 -5.62 6.67
C THR A 567 -31.79 -5.82 8.05
N PHE A 568 -31.46 -4.92 8.97
CA PHE A 568 -31.98 -4.91 10.32
C PHE A 568 -32.23 -3.47 10.75
N GLN A 569 -33.43 -3.18 11.25
CA GLN A 569 -33.75 -1.90 11.86
C GLN A 569 -33.57 -2.03 13.38
N PRO A 570 -32.57 -1.38 13.98
CA PRO A 570 -32.42 -1.39 15.42
C PRO A 570 -33.61 -0.69 16.10
N PRO A 571 -33.99 -1.10 17.32
CA PRO A 571 -35.02 -0.42 18.08
C PRO A 571 -34.56 1.00 18.43
N ALA A 572 -35.48 1.97 18.33
CA ALA A 572 -35.24 3.32 18.82
C ALA A 572 -35.48 3.33 20.34
N ASP A 573 -34.45 3.68 21.11
CA ASP A 573 -34.51 3.76 22.57
C ASP A 573 -33.97 5.13 23.03
N PRO A 574 -34.79 5.98 23.68
CA PRO A 574 -34.39 7.31 24.10
C PRO A 574 -33.38 7.32 25.26
N ASP A 575 -33.21 6.20 25.99
CA ASP A 575 -32.31 6.10 27.14
C ASP A 575 -30.95 5.47 26.78
N VAL A 576 -30.77 5.07 25.53
CA VAL A 576 -29.57 4.37 25.05
C VAL A 576 -28.64 5.31 24.30
N ARG A 577 -27.34 5.29 24.63
CA ARG A 577 -26.30 6.12 23.98
C ARG A 577 -25.29 5.34 23.16
N ALA A 578 -25.24 4.01 23.33
CA ALA A 578 -24.51 3.11 22.45
C ALA A 578 -25.28 1.80 22.28
N MET A 579 -25.18 1.16 21.11
CA MET A 579 -25.96 -0.04 20.79
C MET A 579 -25.16 -1.06 19.99
N ALA A 580 -25.15 -2.31 20.44
CA ALA A 580 -24.71 -3.44 19.64
C ALA A 580 -25.85 -3.88 18.71
N ILE A 581 -25.65 -3.71 17.40
CA ILE A 581 -26.69 -3.90 16.40
C ILE A 581 -26.68 -5.34 15.88
N ALA A 582 -25.50 -5.88 15.58
CA ALA A 582 -25.34 -7.21 15.02
C ALA A 582 -24.05 -7.87 15.49
N GLU A 583 -24.05 -9.20 15.51
CA GLU A 583 -22.86 -10.01 15.79
C GLU A 583 -22.64 -11.06 14.72
N PHE A 584 -21.41 -11.15 14.24
CA PHE A 584 -20.90 -12.28 13.48
C PHE A 584 -20.15 -13.20 14.43
N TYR A 585 -20.47 -14.49 14.48
CA TYR A 585 -19.78 -15.41 15.39
C TYR A 585 -19.54 -16.78 14.76
N ARG A 586 -18.43 -17.41 15.16
CA ARG A 586 -18.11 -18.78 14.78
C ARG A 586 -18.93 -19.77 15.59
N HIS A 587 -19.47 -20.77 14.92
CA HIS A 587 -20.20 -21.87 15.53
C HIS A 587 -19.72 -23.18 14.92
N THR A 588 -19.53 -24.20 15.76
CA THR A 588 -19.18 -25.53 15.28
C THR A 588 -20.44 -26.34 14.99
N THR A 589 -20.62 -26.75 13.74
CA THR A 589 -21.73 -27.62 13.31
C THR A 589 -21.13 -28.81 12.59
N ASN A 590 -21.45 -30.04 13.03
CA ASN A 590 -20.94 -31.28 12.44
C ASN A 590 -19.40 -31.34 12.32
N GLY A 591 -18.68 -30.72 13.27
CA GLY A 591 -17.21 -30.66 13.26
C GLY A 591 -16.59 -29.63 12.32
N GLN A 592 -17.40 -28.87 11.58
CA GLN A 592 -16.96 -27.74 10.74
C GLN A 592 -17.28 -26.40 11.42
N GLN A 593 -16.37 -25.43 11.33
CA GLN A 593 -16.60 -24.06 11.79
C GLN A 593 -17.40 -23.32 10.72
N ILE A 594 -18.53 -22.76 11.12
CA ILE A 594 -19.38 -21.91 10.27
C ILE A 594 -19.57 -20.55 10.91
N TRP A 595 -19.68 -19.49 10.11
CA TRP A 595 -20.05 -18.17 10.61
C TRP A 595 -21.57 -18.01 10.62
N LYS A 596 -22.07 -17.43 11.71
CA LYS A 596 -23.47 -17.08 11.90
C LYS A 596 -23.59 -15.59 12.16
N LEU A 597 -24.68 -15.01 11.66
CA LEU A 597 -25.09 -13.63 11.91
C LEU A 597 -26.22 -13.64 12.94
N ARG A 598 -26.12 -12.77 13.95
CA ARG A 598 -27.18 -12.49 14.92
C ARG A 598 -27.54 -11.02 14.88
N ALA A 599 -28.82 -10.71 14.69
CA ALA A 599 -29.34 -9.37 14.96
C ALA A 599 -29.60 -9.22 16.46
N ILE A 600 -29.19 -8.10 17.07
CA ILE A 600 -29.24 -7.90 18.53
C ILE A 600 -30.10 -6.71 18.87
N GLY A 601 -29.58 -5.48 18.67
CA GLY A 601 -30.24 -4.25 19.10
C GLY A 601 -30.18 -4.05 20.63
N GLN A 602 -29.07 -4.42 21.28
CA GLN A 602 -28.89 -4.24 22.72
C GLN A 602 -28.25 -2.87 22.99
N GLY A 603 -28.84 -2.08 23.88
CA GLY A 603 -28.38 -0.74 24.22
C GLY A 603 -27.65 -0.63 25.56
N TRP A 604 -26.81 0.40 25.68
CA TRP A 604 -26.13 0.85 26.88
C TRP A 604 -26.44 2.32 27.15
N ALA A 605 -26.95 2.62 28.35
CA ALA A 605 -27.21 4.00 28.80
C ALA A 605 -25.91 4.76 29.08
N ASP A 606 -24.89 4.05 29.60
CA ASP A 606 -23.56 4.57 29.90
C ASP A 606 -22.71 4.89 28.63
N GLY A 607 -23.31 4.80 27.43
CA GLY A 607 -22.65 5.13 26.17
C GLY A 607 -21.52 4.17 25.80
N LEU A 608 -20.55 4.69 25.03
CA LEU A 608 -19.43 3.90 24.52
C LEU A 608 -18.61 3.29 25.67
N ASP A 609 -18.43 4.00 26.79
CA ASP A 609 -17.66 3.51 27.94
C ASP A 609 -18.27 2.26 28.57
N GLY A 610 -19.61 2.19 28.63
CA GLY A 610 -20.33 1.01 29.11
C GLY A 610 -20.17 -0.18 28.15
N LEU A 611 -20.28 0.09 26.85
CA LEU A 611 -20.12 -0.91 25.80
C LEU A 611 -18.68 -1.45 25.73
N ALA A 612 -17.69 -0.57 25.77
CA ALA A 612 -16.27 -0.89 25.70
C ALA A 612 -15.84 -1.73 26.91
N ARG A 613 -16.29 -1.38 28.13
CA ARG A 613 -16.05 -2.19 29.34
C ARG A 613 -16.71 -3.57 29.25
N ALA A 614 -17.90 -3.67 28.65
CA ALA A 614 -18.56 -4.97 28.43
C ALA A 614 -17.76 -5.90 27.50
N HIS A 615 -16.92 -5.32 26.63
CA HIS A 615 -16.02 -6.03 25.72
C HIS A 615 -14.55 -6.07 26.20
N GLY A 616 -14.28 -5.68 27.45
CA GLY A 616 -12.95 -5.81 28.06
C GLY A 616 -11.94 -4.72 27.72
N VAL A 617 -12.38 -3.62 27.10
CA VAL A 617 -11.54 -2.43 26.85
C VAL A 617 -11.42 -1.61 28.12
N ASN A 618 -10.20 -1.21 28.47
CA ASN A 618 -9.93 -0.38 29.64
C ASN A 618 -10.05 1.10 29.26
N VAL A 619 -11.19 1.71 29.58
CA VAL A 619 -11.43 3.15 29.36
C VAL A 619 -11.09 3.87 30.66
N THR A 620 -9.89 4.45 30.73
CA THR A 620 -9.40 5.23 31.88
C THR A 620 -9.27 6.70 31.57
#